data_AF-A0A0K0DLK2-F1
#
_entry.id   AF-A0A0K0DLK2-F1
#
_cell.length_a   1.000
_cell.length_b   1.000
_cell.length_c   1.000
_cell.angle_alpha   90.00
_cell.angle_beta   90.00
_cell.angle_gamma   90.00
#
_symmetry.space_group_name_H-M   'P 1'
#
loop_
_entity.id
_entity.type
_entity.pdbx_description
1 polymer ?
#
loop_
_entity_poly.entity_id
_entity_poly.type
_entity_poly.pdbx_seq_one_letter_code
_entity_poly.pdbx_strand_id
1 'polypeptide(L)'
;MQPALLYSPNGTLDTLYRKSTFQYNLIPRASQSLKAFQDIPMLVIFLYQHHKAGAMEFLLCCLDFLSIQILNEQKADDKYNKALADEFYTAQSKMLAYLSIMGKIREFMDQILANGDRFVNGVLSLLEQCPAELIVVRKDVLITLKFFFISDLRPKFIQLLPRLLSEVALIGGYFYQTMADFLHHVRASLSFDMLAHVAFVFCREVHDNLLPYQIQVICARMLSSVLEGLSKHGKEGEATRDLVLMILESLVVKMKVIAVYHLPILFKQHGAEICYDYKSCDRDGPDTTDEEKLSDEVIREEVRRCSIDTAPEMEIGPTGLEFMRC
;
A
#
# COMPACT_ATOMS: atom_id res chain seq x y z
N MET A 1 -41.28 10.77 -12.66
CA MET A 1 -41.08 12.22 -12.43
C MET A 1 -39.96 12.73 -13.34
N GLN A 2 -40.22 13.69 -14.23
CA GLN A 2 -39.28 14.22 -15.25
C GLN A 2 -38.14 15.07 -14.64
N PRO A 3 -36.97 15.19 -15.30
CA PRO A 3 -35.89 16.10 -14.86
C PRO A 3 -36.36 17.56 -14.89
N ALA A 4 -35.89 18.36 -13.93
CA ALA A 4 -36.27 19.76 -13.79
C ALA A 4 -35.40 20.64 -14.70
N LEU A 5 -36.05 21.47 -15.51
CA LEU A 5 -35.39 22.48 -16.35
C LEU A 5 -35.31 23.80 -15.56
N LEU A 6 -34.10 24.30 -15.30
CA LEU A 6 -33.90 25.66 -14.81
C LEU A 6 -33.48 26.57 -15.95
N TYR A 7 -34.18 27.70 -16.06
CA TYR A 7 -33.82 28.80 -16.94
C TYR A 7 -32.62 29.56 -16.35
N SER A 8 -31.55 29.72 -17.13
CA SER A 8 -30.40 30.56 -16.73
C SER A 8 -30.64 31.99 -17.24
N PRO A 9 -30.78 33.00 -16.37
CA PRO A 9 -31.11 34.36 -16.80
C PRO A 9 -29.87 35.18 -17.23
N ASN A 10 -28.79 34.54 -17.67
CA ASN A 10 -27.61 35.26 -18.15
C ASN A 10 -27.57 35.30 -19.68
N GLY A 11 -28.48 36.08 -20.25
CA GLY A 11 -28.36 36.60 -21.61
C GLY A 11 -28.08 38.10 -21.54
N THR A 12 -26.82 38.50 -21.68
CA THR A 12 -26.48 39.90 -21.94
C THR A 12 -27.22 40.33 -23.20
N LEU A 13 -27.99 41.40 -23.07
CA LEU A 13 -28.87 41.96 -24.09
C LEU A 13 -28.05 42.69 -25.17
N ASP A 14 -27.29 41.94 -25.97
CA ASP A 14 -26.71 42.49 -27.19
C ASP A 14 -27.74 42.42 -28.32
N THR A 15 -28.17 43.62 -28.69
CA THR A 15 -29.14 43.90 -29.74
C THR A 15 -28.49 43.70 -31.11
N LEU A 16 -29.10 42.81 -31.89
CA LEU A 16 -29.11 42.68 -33.37
C LEU A 16 -28.69 41.28 -33.86
N TYR A 17 -29.67 40.57 -34.43
CA TYR A 17 -29.53 39.38 -35.27
C TYR A 17 -28.72 38.21 -34.68
N ARG A 18 -29.30 37.50 -33.71
CA ARG A 18 -28.96 36.08 -33.53
C ARG A 18 -30.13 35.29 -32.95
N LYS A 19 -30.44 34.17 -33.60
CA LYS A 19 -31.33 33.10 -33.13
C LYS A 19 -31.05 32.88 -31.63
N SER A 20 -31.97 33.26 -30.76
CA SER A 20 -31.83 33.09 -29.31
C SER A 20 -31.85 31.60 -28.99
N THR A 21 -30.67 30.99 -28.93
CA THR A 21 -30.50 29.65 -28.39
C THR A 21 -30.71 29.73 -26.88
N PHE A 22 -31.94 29.46 -26.46
CA PHE A 22 -32.26 29.27 -25.04
C PHE A 22 -31.43 28.13 -24.48
N GLN A 23 -30.50 28.45 -23.59
CA GLN A 23 -29.63 27.48 -22.93
C GLN A 23 -30.32 27.02 -21.64
N TYR A 24 -30.86 25.80 -21.66
CA TYR A 24 -31.49 25.19 -20.49
C TYR A 24 -30.47 24.35 -19.73
N ASN A 25 -30.37 24.55 -18.41
CA ASN A 25 -29.65 23.63 -17.55
C ASN A 25 -30.63 22.54 -17.09
N LEU A 26 -30.48 21.34 -17.65
CA LEU A 26 -31.13 20.14 -17.13
C LEU A 26 -30.48 19.75 -15.82
N ILE A 27 -31.23 19.80 -14.71
CA ILE A 27 -30.77 19.22 -13.45
C ILE A 27 -30.97 17.71 -13.54
N PRO A 28 -29.89 16.91 -13.52
CA PRO A 28 -30.01 15.47 -13.49
C PRO A 28 -30.74 15.04 -12.22
N ARG A 29 -31.49 13.93 -12.30
CA ARG A 29 -32.17 13.39 -11.12
C ARG A 29 -31.14 12.99 -10.08
N ALA A 30 -31.50 13.04 -8.79
CA ALA A 30 -30.63 12.54 -7.72
C ALA A 30 -30.18 11.08 -7.97
N SER A 31 -31.04 10.26 -8.59
CA SER A 31 -30.72 8.89 -9.01
C SER A 31 -29.62 8.78 -10.08
N GLN A 32 -29.22 9.89 -10.69
CA GLN A 32 -28.14 9.98 -11.68
C GLN A 32 -26.89 10.67 -11.10
N SER A 33 -26.90 11.03 -9.82
CA SER A 33 -25.79 11.71 -9.13
C SER A 33 -24.97 10.73 -8.32
N LEU A 34 -23.69 10.58 -8.66
CA LEU A 34 -22.75 9.78 -7.86
C LEU A 34 -22.53 10.39 -6.47
N LYS A 35 -22.61 11.71 -6.32
CA LYS A 35 -22.56 12.36 -5.00
C LYS A 35 -23.70 11.91 -4.09
N ALA A 36 -24.92 11.88 -4.62
CA ALA A 36 -26.05 11.36 -3.85
C ALA A 36 -25.85 9.87 -3.50
N PHE A 37 -25.28 9.09 -4.43
CA PHE A 37 -24.99 7.68 -4.23
C PHE A 37 -23.96 7.43 -3.10
N GLN A 38 -23.02 8.35 -2.87
CA GLN A 38 -22.04 8.28 -1.79
C GLN A 38 -22.67 8.38 -0.39
N ASP A 39 -23.85 9.01 -0.25
CA ASP A 39 -24.53 9.21 1.04
C ASP A 39 -25.52 8.08 1.38
N ILE A 40 -25.97 7.31 0.38
CA ILE A 40 -26.93 6.20 0.56
C ILE A 40 -26.49 5.19 1.62
N PRO A 41 -25.21 4.75 1.69
CA PRO A 41 -24.84 3.71 2.64
C PRO A 41 -25.05 4.11 4.10
N MET A 42 -24.79 5.38 4.44
CA MET A 42 -25.05 5.91 5.78
C MET A 42 -26.55 5.96 6.09
N LEU A 43 -27.38 6.34 5.11
CA LEU A 43 -28.84 6.33 5.25
C LEU A 43 -29.37 4.91 5.46
N VAL A 44 -28.86 3.92 4.72
CA VAL A 44 -29.28 2.51 4.87
C VAL A 44 -28.85 1.96 6.23
N ILE A 45 -27.66 2.29 6.72
CA ILE A 45 -27.24 1.93 8.09
C ILE A 45 -28.21 2.53 9.12
N PHE A 46 -28.54 3.81 8.99
CA PHE A 46 -29.48 4.50 9.88
C PHE A 46 -30.88 3.84 9.87
N LEU A 47 -31.42 3.55 8.68
CA LEU A 47 -32.72 2.89 8.53
C LEU A 47 -32.70 1.47 9.09
N TYR A 48 -31.62 0.72 8.87
CA TYR A 48 -31.47 -0.63 9.42
C TYR A 48 -31.40 -0.61 10.95
N GLN A 49 -30.77 0.40 11.56
CA GLN A 49 -30.74 0.54 13.02
C GLN A 49 -32.14 0.70 13.63
N HIS A 50 -33.05 1.40 12.95
CA HIS A 50 -34.39 1.70 13.47
C HIS A 50 -35.47 0.70 13.04
N HIS A 51 -35.39 0.20 11.81
CA HIS A 51 -36.47 -0.57 11.18
C HIS A 51 -36.06 -1.98 10.75
N LYS A 52 -34.77 -2.33 10.80
CA LYS A 52 -34.24 -3.66 10.40
C LYS A 52 -34.65 -4.11 8.99
N ALA A 53 -34.92 -3.18 8.08
CA ALA A 53 -35.43 -3.45 6.75
C ALA A 53 -34.50 -2.92 5.63
N GLY A 54 -34.58 -3.54 4.44
CA GLY A 54 -33.97 -3.05 3.19
C GLY A 54 -32.44 -3.16 3.06
N ALA A 55 -31.72 -3.48 4.14
CA ALA A 55 -30.25 -3.53 4.11
C ALA A 55 -29.69 -4.72 3.31
N MET A 56 -30.40 -5.86 3.27
CA MET A 56 -29.89 -7.05 2.57
C MET A 56 -29.92 -6.88 1.05
N GLU A 57 -31.01 -6.33 0.51
CA GLU A 57 -31.12 -6.00 -0.90
C GLU A 57 -30.04 -4.99 -1.30
N PHE A 58 -29.84 -3.96 -0.47
CA PHE A 58 -28.79 -2.97 -0.72
C PHE A 58 -27.37 -3.58 -0.64
N LEU A 59 -27.12 -4.54 0.25
CA LEU A 59 -25.85 -5.27 0.30
C LEU A 59 -25.53 -5.95 -1.04
N LEU A 60 -26.50 -6.63 -1.64
CA LEU A 60 -26.31 -7.28 -2.94
C LEU A 60 -26.03 -6.25 -4.04
N CYS A 61 -26.75 -5.13 -4.04
CA CYS A 61 -26.47 -4.01 -4.96
C CYS A 61 -25.07 -3.42 -4.78
N CYS A 62 -24.56 -3.34 -3.54
CA CYS A 62 -23.18 -2.91 -3.29
C CYS A 62 -22.15 -3.88 -3.90
N LEU A 63 -22.41 -5.19 -3.84
CA LEU A 63 -21.57 -6.20 -4.49
C LEU A 63 -21.62 -6.08 -6.03
N ASP A 64 -22.81 -5.81 -6.59
CA ASP A 64 -22.95 -5.48 -8.02
C ASP A 64 -22.12 -4.26 -8.38
N PHE A 65 -22.26 -3.18 -7.63
CA PHE A 65 -21.61 -1.91 -7.90
C PHE A 65 -20.08 -1.97 -7.80
N LEU A 66 -19.54 -2.71 -6.83
CA LEU A 66 -18.10 -2.96 -6.72
C LEU A 66 -17.52 -3.76 -7.89
N SER A 67 -18.36 -4.54 -8.59
CA SER A 67 -17.93 -5.31 -9.76
C SER A 67 -17.84 -4.46 -11.03
N ILE A 68 -18.40 -3.24 -11.02
CA ILE A 68 -18.42 -2.34 -12.18
C ILE A 68 -17.04 -1.70 -12.35
N GLN A 69 -16.59 -1.60 -13.59
CA GLN A 69 -15.29 -1.06 -13.96
C GLN A 69 -15.46 -0.03 -15.09
N ILE A 70 -14.54 0.94 -15.13
CA ILE A 70 -14.45 1.87 -16.27
C ILE A 70 -13.46 1.28 -17.26
N LEU A 71 -13.95 0.86 -18.42
CA LEU A 71 -13.14 0.21 -19.45
C LEU A 71 -12.09 1.18 -20.03
N ASN A 72 -10.96 0.65 -20.47
CA ASN A 72 -9.88 1.46 -21.05
C ASN A 72 -10.34 2.23 -22.30
N GLU A 73 -11.23 1.65 -23.11
CA GLU A 73 -11.86 2.32 -24.25
C GLU A 73 -12.66 3.56 -23.83
N GLN A 74 -13.37 3.49 -22.70
CA GLN A 74 -14.15 4.61 -22.17
C GLN A 74 -13.24 5.70 -21.59
N LYS A 75 -12.06 5.34 -21.08
CA LYS A 75 -11.04 6.30 -20.60
C LYS A 75 -10.37 7.04 -21.76
N ALA A 76 -10.33 6.44 -22.95
CA ALA A 76 -9.74 7.02 -24.15
C ALA A 76 -10.72 7.88 -24.97
N ASP A 77 -12.03 7.83 -24.66
CA ASP A 77 -13.06 8.65 -25.32
C ASP A 77 -12.88 10.13 -24.98
N ASP A 78 -13.02 11.01 -25.96
CA ASP A 78 -12.98 12.47 -25.78
C ASP A 78 -14.04 12.99 -24.78
N LYS A 79 -15.12 12.23 -24.56
CA LYS A 79 -16.17 12.53 -23.59
C LYS A 79 -15.85 12.05 -22.18
N TYR A 80 -14.68 11.43 -21.96
CA TYR A 80 -14.28 10.97 -20.65
C TYR A 80 -14.22 12.13 -19.65
N ASN A 81 -15.06 12.04 -18.61
CA ASN A 81 -15.07 13.03 -17.54
C ASN A 81 -14.32 12.46 -16.33
N LYS A 82 -13.08 12.92 -16.15
CA LYS A 82 -12.23 12.53 -15.02
C LYS A 82 -12.89 12.79 -13.67
N ALA A 83 -13.52 13.95 -13.46
CA ALA A 83 -14.17 14.27 -12.19
C ALA A 83 -15.32 13.29 -11.87
N LEU A 84 -16.08 12.88 -12.88
CA LEU A 84 -17.12 11.87 -12.72
C LEU A 84 -16.54 10.49 -12.40
N ALA A 85 -15.43 10.11 -13.02
CA ALA A 85 -14.72 8.88 -12.70
C ALA A 85 -14.16 8.89 -11.26
N ASP A 86 -13.63 10.02 -10.81
CA ASP A 86 -13.15 10.20 -9.43
C ASP A 86 -14.30 10.06 -8.42
N GLU A 87 -15.47 10.63 -8.72
CA GLU A 87 -16.70 10.45 -7.94
C GLU A 87 -17.18 8.99 -7.93
N PHE A 88 -16.96 8.25 -9.02
CA PHE A 88 -17.30 6.83 -9.12
C PHE A 88 -16.42 5.96 -8.20
N TYR A 89 -15.10 6.15 -8.23
CA TYR A 89 -14.19 5.44 -7.32
C TYR A 89 -14.45 5.80 -5.86
N THR A 90 -14.79 7.07 -5.59
CA THR A 90 -15.20 7.52 -4.25
C THR A 90 -16.50 6.82 -3.81
N ALA A 91 -17.48 6.68 -4.70
CA ALA A 91 -18.70 5.93 -4.40
C ALA A 91 -18.39 4.44 -4.11
N GLN A 92 -17.52 3.80 -4.89
CA GLN A 92 -17.12 2.41 -4.65
C GLN A 92 -16.45 2.23 -3.28
N SER A 93 -15.58 3.15 -2.86
CA SER A 93 -14.97 3.06 -1.53
C SER A 93 -15.99 3.20 -0.40
N LYS A 94 -17.02 4.06 -0.55
CA LYS A 94 -18.12 4.16 0.42
C LYS A 94 -18.99 2.90 0.47
N MET A 95 -19.24 2.24 -0.67
CA MET A 95 -19.94 0.95 -0.71
C MET A 95 -19.14 -0.14 -0.01
N LEU A 96 -17.82 -0.20 -0.24
CA LEU A 96 -16.93 -1.14 0.45
C LEU A 96 -16.92 -0.90 1.97
N ALA A 97 -16.87 0.37 2.40
CA ALA A 97 -16.93 0.74 3.82
C ALA A 97 -18.25 0.27 4.46
N TYR A 98 -19.38 0.45 3.78
CA TYR A 98 -20.67 -0.08 4.22
C TYR A 98 -20.68 -1.59 4.39
N LEU A 99 -20.14 -2.33 3.41
CA LEU A 99 -20.04 -3.79 3.50
C LEU A 99 -19.23 -4.22 4.73
N SER A 100 -18.17 -3.49 5.08
CA SER A 100 -17.39 -3.80 6.29
C SER A 100 -18.16 -3.53 7.59
N ILE A 101 -19.01 -2.50 7.61
CA ILE A 101 -19.82 -2.17 8.78
C ILE A 101 -20.92 -3.21 8.95
N MET A 102 -21.67 -3.51 7.88
CA MET A 102 -22.75 -4.49 7.92
C MET A 102 -22.23 -5.91 8.13
N GLY A 103 -21.07 -6.25 7.56
CA GLY A 103 -20.41 -7.54 7.75
C GLY A 103 -19.99 -7.84 9.19
N LYS A 104 -20.05 -6.86 10.12
CA LYS A 104 -19.93 -7.15 11.56
C LYS A 104 -21.13 -7.93 12.11
N ILE A 105 -22.24 -7.95 11.39
CA ILE A 105 -23.45 -8.72 11.71
C ILE A 105 -23.40 -10.02 10.91
N ARG A 106 -23.54 -11.15 11.61
CA ARG A 106 -23.32 -12.49 11.05
C ARG A 106 -24.11 -12.78 9.77
N GLU A 107 -25.41 -12.47 9.76
CA GLU A 107 -26.28 -12.69 8.60
C GLU A 107 -25.76 -12.00 7.32
N PHE A 108 -25.22 -10.78 7.44
CA PHE A 108 -24.64 -10.06 6.31
C PHE A 108 -23.29 -10.64 5.92
N MET A 109 -22.45 -11.02 6.89
CA MET A 109 -21.18 -11.67 6.60
C MET A 109 -21.38 -12.99 5.84
N ASP A 110 -22.36 -13.79 6.23
CA ASP A 110 -22.71 -15.05 5.56
C ASP A 110 -23.06 -14.80 4.08
N GLN A 111 -23.76 -13.70 3.78
CA GLN A 111 -24.08 -13.30 2.41
C GLN A 111 -22.88 -12.78 1.63
N ILE A 112 -21.96 -12.04 2.28
CA ILE A 112 -20.70 -11.63 1.65
C ILE A 112 -19.84 -12.87 1.34
N LEU A 113 -19.78 -13.86 2.25
CA LEU A 113 -19.08 -15.12 2.05
C LEU A 113 -19.67 -15.93 0.90
N ALA A 114 -21.00 -16.03 0.82
CA ALA A 114 -21.71 -16.69 -0.28
C ALA A 114 -21.38 -16.05 -1.64
N ASN A 115 -21.06 -14.76 -1.66
CA ASN A 115 -20.65 -14.00 -2.84
C ASN A 115 -19.14 -13.69 -2.84
N GLY A 116 -18.33 -14.49 -2.14
CA GLY A 116 -16.94 -14.13 -1.86
C GLY A 116 -16.08 -13.91 -3.10
N ASP A 117 -16.19 -14.76 -4.14
CA ASP A 117 -15.39 -14.59 -5.37
C ASP A 117 -15.71 -13.27 -6.07
N ARG A 118 -17.01 -12.94 -6.13
CA ARG A 118 -17.47 -11.67 -6.67
C ARG A 118 -16.91 -10.49 -5.87
N PHE A 119 -17.01 -10.56 -4.54
CA PHE A 119 -16.52 -9.51 -3.65
C PHE A 119 -15.02 -9.26 -3.82
N VAL A 120 -14.20 -10.32 -3.75
CA VAL A 120 -12.74 -10.18 -3.78
C VAL A 120 -12.28 -9.71 -5.18
N ASN A 121 -12.90 -10.18 -6.27
CA ASN A 121 -12.62 -9.67 -7.61
C ASN A 121 -13.00 -8.18 -7.79
N GLY A 122 -14.15 -7.75 -7.25
CA GLY A 122 -14.56 -6.34 -7.27
C GLY A 122 -13.59 -5.44 -6.51
N VAL A 123 -13.18 -5.86 -5.31
CA VAL A 123 -12.16 -5.16 -4.51
C VAL A 123 -10.83 -5.06 -5.26
N LEU A 124 -10.36 -6.16 -5.86
CA LEU A 124 -9.10 -6.17 -6.57
C LEU A 124 -9.14 -5.24 -7.78
N SER A 125 -10.25 -5.24 -8.51
CA SER A 125 -10.49 -4.33 -9.63
C SER A 125 -10.47 -2.87 -9.20
N LEU A 126 -11.10 -2.55 -8.06
CA LEU A 126 -11.06 -1.21 -7.47
C LEU A 126 -9.63 -0.79 -7.13
N LEU A 127 -8.84 -1.67 -6.49
CA LEU A 127 -7.44 -1.38 -6.16
C LEU A 127 -6.57 -1.12 -7.41
N GLU A 128 -6.73 -1.95 -8.45
CA GLU A 128 -5.95 -1.86 -9.68
C GLU A 128 -6.35 -0.66 -10.55
N GLN A 129 -7.64 -0.30 -10.58
CA GLN A 129 -8.14 0.74 -11.49
C GLN A 129 -8.25 2.13 -10.88
N CYS A 130 -8.33 2.25 -9.55
CA CYS A 130 -8.44 3.54 -8.88
C CYS A 130 -7.22 4.39 -9.23
N PRO A 131 -7.34 5.64 -9.71
CA PRO A 131 -6.20 6.49 -10.07
C PRO A 131 -5.25 6.75 -8.88
N ALA A 132 -3.96 6.92 -9.14
CA ALA A 132 -2.92 7.10 -8.09
C ALA A 132 -3.08 8.42 -7.31
N GLU A 133 -3.61 9.44 -7.97
CA GLU A 133 -3.92 10.75 -7.41
C GLU A 133 -5.06 10.74 -6.38
N LEU A 134 -5.93 9.71 -6.38
CA LEU A 134 -7.00 9.55 -5.41
C LEU A 134 -6.51 8.91 -4.11
N ILE A 135 -5.51 9.56 -3.50
CA ILE A 135 -4.81 9.08 -2.30
C ILE A 135 -5.80 8.78 -1.17
N VAL A 136 -6.80 9.65 -0.97
CA VAL A 136 -7.82 9.50 0.07
C VAL A 136 -8.65 8.25 -0.17
N VAL A 137 -9.11 8.02 -1.40
CA VAL A 137 -9.92 6.84 -1.76
C VAL A 137 -9.13 5.56 -1.56
N ARG A 138 -7.89 5.51 -2.05
CA ARG A 138 -7.01 4.34 -1.90
C ARG A 138 -6.73 4.03 -0.42
N LYS A 139 -6.48 5.07 0.39
CA LYS A 139 -6.30 4.93 1.85
C LYS A 139 -7.55 4.38 2.53
N ASP A 140 -8.73 4.93 2.22
CA ASP A 140 -10.01 4.47 2.76
C ASP A 140 -10.24 2.99 2.43
N VAL A 141 -10.03 2.58 1.17
CA VAL A 141 -10.15 1.20 0.73
C VAL A 141 -9.21 0.28 1.51
N LEU A 142 -7.93 0.62 1.66
CA LEU A 142 -6.96 -0.19 2.40
C LEU A 142 -7.32 -0.32 3.89
N ILE A 143 -7.77 0.76 4.52
CA ILE A 143 -8.23 0.72 5.92
C ILE A 143 -9.44 -0.21 6.05
N THR A 144 -10.40 -0.12 5.13
CA THR A 144 -11.56 -1.00 5.12
C THR A 144 -11.19 -2.47 4.90
N LEU A 145 -10.19 -2.76 4.06
CA LEU A 145 -9.76 -4.13 3.80
C LEU A 145 -9.17 -4.85 5.00
N LYS A 146 -8.62 -4.12 5.97
CA LYS A 146 -8.14 -4.74 7.23
C LYS A 146 -9.22 -5.58 7.91
N PHE A 147 -10.48 -5.14 7.88
CA PHE A 147 -11.59 -5.92 8.43
C PHE A 147 -11.75 -7.27 7.73
N PHE A 148 -11.67 -7.29 6.40
CA PHE A 148 -11.87 -8.50 5.60
C PHE A 148 -10.64 -9.43 5.61
N PHE A 149 -9.44 -8.88 5.80
CA PHE A 149 -8.20 -9.66 5.93
C PHE A 149 -8.16 -10.50 7.20
N ILE A 150 -8.85 -10.09 8.27
CA ILE A 150 -8.95 -10.85 9.52
C ILE A 150 -10.24 -11.67 9.65
N SER A 151 -11.18 -11.52 8.72
CA SER A 151 -12.45 -12.27 8.72
C SER A 151 -12.33 -13.64 8.05
N ASP A 152 -13.47 -14.34 7.94
CA ASP A 152 -13.57 -15.65 7.27
C ASP A 152 -13.38 -15.57 5.74
N LEU A 153 -13.30 -14.38 5.15
CA LEU A 153 -12.94 -14.19 3.74
C LEU A 153 -11.44 -14.33 3.46
N ARG A 154 -10.61 -14.29 4.50
CA ARG A 154 -9.15 -14.35 4.41
C ARG A 154 -8.59 -15.41 3.45
N PRO A 155 -9.09 -16.67 3.43
CA PRO A 155 -8.58 -17.67 2.48
C PRO A 155 -8.72 -17.25 1.01
N LYS A 156 -9.79 -16.53 0.64
CA LYS A 156 -9.97 -16.02 -0.73
C LYS A 156 -8.97 -14.91 -1.06
N PHE A 157 -8.62 -14.06 -0.10
CA PHE A 157 -7.58 -13.04 -0.29
C PHE A 157 -6.17 -13.63 -0.44
N ILE A 158 -5.87 -14.73 0.24
CA ILE A 158 -4.58 -15.44 0.07
C ILE A 158 -4.40 -15.89 -1.38
N GLN A 159 -5.47 -16.35 -2.04
CA GLN A 159 -5.41 -16.78 -3.44
C GLN A 159 -5.11 -15.63 -4.41
N LEU A 160 -5.46 -14.39 -4.05
CA LEU A 160 -5.21 -13.20 -4.87
C LEU A 160 -3.94 -12.45 -4.49
N LEU A 161 -3.20 -12.96 -3.50
CA LEU A 161 -2.00 -12.32 -2.95
C LEU A 161 -0.91 -12.04 -4.00
N PRO A 162 -0.67 -12.90 -5.02
CA PRO A 162 0.25 -12.57 -6.12
C PRO A 162 -0.14 -11.30 -6.89
N ARG A 163 -1.44 -11.07 -7.11
CA ARG A 163 -1.93 -9.86 -7.78
C ARG A 163 -1.84 -8.64 -6.86
N LEU A 164 -2.17 -8.82 -5.58
CA LEU A 164 -2.07 -7.75 -4.58
C LEU A 164 -0.62 -7.27 -4.42
N LEU A 165 0.37 -8.16 -4.49
CA LEU A 165 1.79 -7.80 -4.40
C LEU A 165 2.42 -7.36 -5.72
N SER A 166 1.65 -7.21 -6.79
CA SER A 166 2.16 -6.70 -8.07
C SER A 166 2.54 -5.22 -7.99
N GLU A 167 3.56 -4.81 -8.76
CA GLU A 167 4.09 -3.43 -8.77
C GLU A 167 3.01 -2.38 -9.09
N VAL A 168 2.00 -2.75 -9.87
CA VAL A 168 0.86 -1.89 -10.22
C VAL A 168 -0.08 -1.67 -9.02
N ALA A 169 -0.18 -2.65 -8.13
CA ALA A 169 -1.00 -2.61 -6.92
C ALA A 169 -0.25 -2.07 -5.68
N LEU A 170 1.05 -1.81 -5.77
CA LEU A 170 1.87 -1.27 -4.68
C LEU A 170 1.61 0.25 -4.51
N ILE A 171 0.46 0.55 -3.87
CA ILE A 171 -0.03 1.90 -3.60
C ILE A 171 0.74 2.56 -2.44
N GLY A 172 2.00 2.95 -2.67
CA GLY A 172 2.78 3.78 -1.73
C GLY A 172 2.85 3.25 -0.28
N GLY A 173 3.20 4.13 0.67
CA GLY A 173 3.50 3.75 2.06
C GLY A 173 2.38 3.00 2.81
N TYR A 174 1.12 3.42 2.64
CA TYR A 174 -0.03 2.83 3.36
C TYR A 174 -0.35 1.40 2.93
N PHE A 175 -0.02 1.05 1.68
CA PHE A 175 -0.17 -0.30 1.18
C PHE A 175 0.77 -1.26 1.94
N TYR A 176 2.04 -0.91 2.10
CA TYR A 176 3.01 -1.73 2.83
C TYR A 176 2.59 -2.00 4.27
N GLN A 177 2.10 -0.99 4.98
CA GLN A 177 1.62 -1.18 6.36
C GLN A 177 0.46 -2.17 6.42
N THR A 178 -0.53 -2.00 5.55
CA THR A 178 -1.73 -2.83 5.52
C THR A 178 -1.43 -4.26 5.07
N MET A 179 -0.56 -4.41 4.08
CA MET A 179 -0.13 -5.68 3.55
C MET A 179 0.78 -6.43 4.53
N ALA A 180 1.69 -5.74 5.22
CA ALA A 180 2.53 -6.36 6.24
C ALA A 180 1.70 -6.91 7.41
N ASP A 181 0.69 -6.18 7.88
CA ASP A 181 -0.24 -6.69 8.91
C ASP A 181 -0.94 -7.98 8.45
N PHE A 182 -1.45 -7.99 7.20
CA PHE A 182 -2.11 -9.16 6.62
C PHE A 182 -1.16 -10.35 6.46
N LEU A 183 -0.02 -10.13 5.81
CA LEU A 183 1.01 -11.14 5.56
C LEU A 183 1.56 -11.73 6.86
N HIS A 184 1.79 -10.89 7.87
CA HIS A 184 2.18 -11.35 9.19
C HIS A 184 1.14 -12.34 9.73
N HIS A 185 -0.15 -12.02 9.63
CA HIS A 185 -1.21 -12.89 10.12
C HIS A 185 -1.33 -14.21 9.34
N VAL A 186 -1.12 -14.19 8.01
CA VAL A 186 -1.30 -15.37 7.15
C VAL A 186 -0.02 -16.15 6.87
N ARG A 187 1.15 -15.72 7.35
CA ARG A 187 2.47 -16.32 7.05
C ARG A 187 2.52 -17.85 7.20
N ALA A 188 1.80 -18.38 8.20
CA ALA A 188 1.74 -19.82 8.50
C ALA A 188 0.79 -20.59 7.57
N SER A 189 0.17 -19.94 6.60
CA SER A 189 -0.71 -20.54 5.58
C SER A 189 -0.20 -20.27 4.16
N LEU A 190 0.95 -19.59 4.02
CA LEU A 190 1.55 -19.31 2.73
C LEU A 190 2.43 -20.47 2.26
N SER A 191 2.37 -20.78 0.97
CA SER A 191 3.30 -21.72 0.35
C SER A 191 4.73 -21.15 0.33
N PHE A 192 5.73 -22.02 0.18
CA PHE A 192 7.12 -21.61 0.01
C PHE A 192 7.28 -20.57 -1.12
N ASP A 193 6.66 -20.81 -2.28
CA ASP A 193 6.82 -19.93 -3.45
C ASP A 193 6.21 -18.54 -3.17
N MET A 194 5.12 -18.49 -2.42
CA MET A 194 4.51 -17.23 -2.00
C MET A 194 5.37 -16.50 -0.96
N LEU A 195 5.94 -17.22 0.01
CA LEU A 195 6.89 -16.66 0.98
C LEU A 195 8.15 -16.11 0.29
N ALA A 196 8.67 -16.80 -0.73
CA ALA A 196 9.81 -16.34 -1.51
C ALA A 196 9.49 -15.05 -2.27
N HIS A 197 8.32 -14.96 -2.91
CA HIS A 197 7.91 -13.74 -3.60
C HIS A 197 7.70 -12.57 -2.62
N VAL A 198 7.09 -12.81 -1.45
CA VAL A 198 7.00 -11.81 -0.38
C VAL A 198 8.39 -11.35 0.06
N ALA A 199 9.32 -12.29 0.30
CA ALA A 199 10.69 -11.94 0.68
C ALA A 199 11.35 -11.04 -0.35
N PHE A 200 11.24 -11.38 -1.64
CA PHE A 200 11.82 -10.59 -2.72
C PHE A 200 11.29 -9.16 -2.73
N VAL A 201 9.97 -8.99 -2.68
CA VAL A 201 9.34 -7.66 -2.62
C VAL A 201 9.87 -6.89 -1.42
N PHE A 202 9.75 -7.42 -0.20
CA PHE A 202 10.12 -6.66 1.00
C PHE A 202 11.65 -6.45 1.16
N CYS A 203 12.49 -7.31 0.57
CA CYS A 203 13.93 -7.09 0.45
C CYS A 203 14.25 -5.92 -0.48
N ARG A 204 13.51 -5.70 -1.56
CA ARG A 204 13.69 -4.52 -2.42
C ARG A 204 13.29 -3.25 -1.67
N GLU A 205 12.11 -3.26 -1.07
CA GLU A 205 11.49 -2.08 -0.47
C GLU A 205 12.22 -1.57 0.78
N VAL A 206 12.87 -2.44 1.55
CA VAL A 206 13.68 -1.99 2.72
C VAL A 206 14.87 -1.11 2.30
N HIS A 207 15.36 -1.26 1.07
CA HIS A 207 16.46 -0.48 0.49
C HIS A 207 15.98 0.72 -0.32
N ASP A 208 14.67 0.92 -0.50
CA ASP A 208 14.14 2.08 -1.20
C ASP A 208 14.23 3.35 -0.32
N ASN A 209 15.13 4.25 -0.70
CA ASN A 209 15.35 5.52 -0.01
C ASN A 209 14.25 6.56 -0.27
N LEU A 210 13.34 6.32 -1.23
CA LEU A 210 12.16 7.15 -1.44
C LEU A 210 11.06 6.87 -0.40
N LEU A 211 11.11 5.70 0.25
CA LEU A 211 10.17 5.35 1.30
C LEU A 211 10.57 5.99 2.64
N PRO A 212 9.59 6.47 3.45
CA PRO A 212 9.87 6.91 4.81
C PRO A 212 10.50 5.79 5.65
N TYR A 213 11.43 6.13 6.55
CA TYR A 213 12.08 5.16 7.45
C TYR A 213 11.09 4.27 8.22
N GLN A 214 9.94 4.82 8.62
CA GLN A 214 8.89 4.03 9.29
C GLN A 214 8.40 2.86 8.43
N ILE A 215 8.28 3.05 7.11
CA ILE A 215 7.90 2.00 6.16
C ILE A 215 9.03 0.99 6.00
N GLN A 216 10.29 1.44 5.90
CA GLN A 216 11.43 0.53 5.83
C GLN A 216 11.53 -0.38 7.07
N VAL A 217 11.22 0.13 8.27
CA VAL A 217 11.14 -0.67 9.51
C VAL A 217 10.02 -1.71 9.42
N ILE A 218 8.85 -1.36 8.86
CA ILE A 218 7.77 -2.32 8.61
C ILE A 218 8.23 -3.41 7.64
N CYS A 219 8.96 -3.05 6.58
CA CYS A 219 9.50 -4.04 5.64
C CYS A 219 10.48 -5.00 6.32
N ALA A 220 11.40 -4.49 7.14
CA ALA A 220 12.33 -5.33 7.91
C ALA A 220 11.59 -6.28 8.87
N ARG A 221 10.55 -5.81 9.57
CA ARG A 221 9.69 -6.65 10.43
C ARG A 221 8.94 -7.72 9.64
N MET A 222 8.52 -7.40 8.42
CA MET A 222 7.86 -8.35 7.54
C MET A 222 8.83 -9.45 7.10
N LEU A 223 10.08 -9.11 6.77
CA LEU A 223 11.11 -10.10 6.47
C LEU A 223 11.34 -11.08 7.64
N SER A 224 11.33 -10.61 8.89
CA SER A 224 11.37 -11.50 10.07
C SER A 224 10.14 -12.41 10.14
N SER A 225 8.97 -11.93 9.73
CA SER A 225 7.74 -12.75 9.67
C SER A 225 7.83 -13.81 8.57
N VAL A 226 8.47 -13.51 7.43
CA VAL A 226 8.71 -14.51 6.38
C VAL A 226 9.61 -15.63 6.90
N LEU A 227 10.69 -15.31 7.62
CA LEU A 227 11.58 -16.31 8.22
C LEU A 227 10.81 -17.28 9.14
N GLU A 228 9.85 -16.78 9.93
CA GLU A 228 9.00 -17.65 10.76
C GLU A 228 8.06 -18.55 9.92
N GLY A 229 7.55 -18.04 8.80
CA GLY A 229 6.78 -18.83 7.84
C GLY A 229 7.61 -19.96 7.22
N LEU A 230 8.86 -19.67 6.84
CA LEU A 230 9.79 -20.65 6.29
C LEU A 230 10.15 -21.75 7.28
N SER A 231 10.20 -21.46 8.59
CA SER A 231 10.39 -22.50 9.61
C SER A 231 9.27 -23.56 9.63
N LYS A 232 8.10 -23.27 9.06
CA LYS A 232 6.95 -24.19 8.98
C LYS A 232 6.74 -24.80 7.59
N HIS A 233 6.97 -24.01 6.53
CA HIS A 233 6.66 -24.36 5.14
C HIS A 233 7.88 -24.38 4.23
N GLY A 234 9.08 -24.40 4.82
CA GLY A 234 10.33 -24.54 4.08
C GLY A 234 10.33 -25.80 3.23
N LYS A 235 10.89 -25.71 2.03
CA LYS A 235 11.27 -26.90 1.26
C LYS A 235 12.51 -27.51 1.91
N GLU A 236 12.56 -28.83 2.03
CA GLU A 236 13.79 -29.51 2.43
C GLU A 236 14.92 -29.19 1.43
N GLY A 237 16.14 -29.05 1.94
CA GLY A 237 17.33 -28.79 1.13
C GLY A 237 17.70 -27.32 0.98
N GLU A 238 18.41 -27.03 -0.10
CA GLU A 238 19.17 -25.78 -0.26
C GLU A 238 18.30 -24.54 -0.49
N ALA A 239 17.13 -24.68 -1.11
CA ALA A 239 16.28 -23.54 -1.46
C ALA A 239 15.84 -22.70 -0.24
N THR A 240 15.49 -23.34 0.88
CA THR A 240 15.13 -22.62 2.11
C THR A 240 16.35 -21.94 2.72
N ARG A 241 17.50 -22.61 2.73
CA ARG A 241 18.77 -22.03 3.20
C ARG A 241 19.12 -20.78 2.39
N ASP A 242 19.07 -20.87 1.08
CA ASP A 242 19.47 -19.78 0.17
C ASP A 242 18.53 -18.59 0.33
N LEU A 243 17.22 -18.82 0.46
CA LEU A 243 16.25 -17.77 0.72
C LEU A 243 16.47 -17.09 2.08
N VAL A 244 16.78 -17.86 3.13
CA VAL A 244 17.10 -17.31 4.47
C VAL A 244 18.37 -16.46 4.40
N LEU A 245 19.42 -16.95 3.73
CA LEU A 245 20.67 -16.21 3.56
C LEU A 245 20.46 -14.90 2.78
N MET A 246 19.65 -14.92 1.71
CA MET A 246 19.29 -13.72 0.95
C MET A 246 18.58 -12.67 1.84
N ILE A 247 17.65 -13.11 2.69
CA ILE A 247 16.95 -12.20 3.62
C ILE A 247 17.94 -11.60 4.64
N LEU A 248 18.80 -12.44 5.24
CA LEU A 248 19.79 -12.01 6.21
C LEU A 248 20.81 -11.04 5.61
N GLU A 249 21.32 -11.35 4.41
CA GLU A 249 22.23 -10.48 3.67
C GLU A 249 21.59 -9.11 3.42
N SER A 250 20.35 -9.07 2.94
CA SER A 250 19.61 -7.81 2.73
C SER A 250 19.53 -6.95 4.00
N LEU A 251 19.24 -7.57 5.15
CA LEU A 251 19.19 -6.85 6.43
C LEU A 251 20.56 -6.34 6.88
N VAL A 252 21.62 -7.15 6.69
CA VAL A 252 23.01 -6.75 7.01
C VAL A 252 23.46 -5.60 6.13
N VAL A 253 23.17 -5.63 4.83
CA VAL A 253 23.46 -4.54 3.90
C VAL A 253 22.75 -3.26 4.36
N LYS A 254 21.49 -3.34 4.81
CA LYS A 254 20.76 -2.16 5.30
C LYS A 254 21.44 -1.56 6.54
N MET A 255 21.84 -2.41 7.49
CA MET A 255 22.57 -1.96 8.68
C MET A 255 23.91 -1.32 8.31
N LYS A 256 24.64 -1.88 7.34
CA LYS A 256 25.88 -1.29 6.81
C LYS A 256 25.63 0.09 6.22
N VAL A 257 24.59 0.28 5.41
CA VAL A 257 24.23 1.59 4.85
C VAL A 257 23.95 2.61 5.96
N ILE A 258 23.20 2.22 6.99
CA ILE A 258 22.92 3.08 8.15
C ILE A 258 24.21 3.44 8.89
N ALA A 259 25.06 2.46 9.17
CA ALA A 259 26.29 2.67 9.92
C ALA A 259 27.30 3.55 9.17
N VAL A 260 27.45 3.35 7.86
CA VAL A 260 28.46 4.03 7.05
C VAL A 260 28.01 5.42 6.62
N TYR A 261 26.73 5.59 6.26
CA TYR A 261 26.26 6.84 5.65
C TYR A 261 25.36 7.69 6.55
N HIS A 262 24.47 7.07 7.33
CA HIS A 262 23.50 7.83 8.14
C HIS A 262 24.07 8.21 9.52
N LEU A 263 24.75 7.31 10.22
CA LEU A 263 25.31 7.59 11.55
C LEU A 263 26.29 8.78 11.55
N PRO A 264 27.26 8.90 10.63
CA PRO A 264 28.18 10.04 10.65
C PRO A 264 27.48 11.39 10.46
N ILE A 265 26.44 11.44 9.63
CA ILE A 265 25.63 12.65 9.42
C ILE A 265 24.88 13.00 10.71
N LEU A 266 24.27 12.01 11.37
CA LEU A 266 23.55 12.21 12.62
C LEU A 266 24.49 12.69 13.74
N PHE A 267 25.68 12.08 13.88
CA PHE A 267 26.69 12.52 14.85
C PHE A 267 27.22 13.92 14.55
N LYS A 268 27.38 14.29 13.28
CA LYS A 268 27.77 15.67 12.92
C LYS A 268 26.70 16.70 13.30
N GLN A 269 25.42 16.33 13.17
CA GLN A 269 24.30 17.23 13.42
C GLN A 269 23.90 17.32 14.90
N HIS A 270 24.01 16.22 15.65
CA HIS A 270 23.49 16.09 17.03
C HIS A 270 24.55 15.58 18.01
N GLY A 271 25.84 15.53 17.63
CA GLY A 271 26.90 14.93 18.44
C GLY A 271 27.13 15.59 19.80
N ALA A 272 26.72 16.85 19.97
CA ALA A 272 26.74 17.52 21.27
C ALA A 272 25.65 17.03 22.24
N GLU A 273 24.56 16.45 21.72
CA GLU A 273 23.42 15.93 22.49
C GLU A 273 23.50 14.40 22.70
N ILE A 274 24.27 13.70 21.86
CA ILE A 274 24.43 12.25 21.91
C ILE A 274 25.77 11.93 22.59
N CYS A 275 25.73 11.73 23.90
CA CYS A 275 26.86 11.19 24.65
C CYS A 275 26.99 9.68 24.35
N TYR A 276 27.60 9.32 23.22
CA TYR A 276 27.86 7.93 22.84
C TYR A 276 29.30 7.57 23.21
N ASP A 277 29.49 6.86 24.33
CA ASP A 277 30.77 6.27 24.69
C ASP A 277 31.01 5.04 23.79
N TYR A 278 31.52 5.27 22.57
CA TYR A 278 31.91 4.19 21.67
C TYR A 278 33.20 3.56 22.21
N LYS A 279 33.08 2.54 23.07
CA LYS A 279 34.21 1.65 23.36
C LYS A 279 34.49 0.85 22.09
N SER A 280 35.60 1.17 21.43
CA SER A 280 36.10 0.35 20.32
C SER A 280 36.29 -1.08 20.82
N CYS A 281 35.68 -2.04 20.13
CA CYS A 281 36.04 -3.44 20.27
C CYS A 281 37.34 -3.66 19.50
N ASP A 282 38.45 -3.10 19.98
CA ASP A 282 39.77 -3.44 19.44
C ASP A 282 40.12 -4.84 19.94
N ARG A 283 40.05 -5.81 19.02
CA ARG A 283 40.71 -7.10 19.20
C ARG A 283 42.20 -6.94 18.87
N ASP A 284 43.00 -7.52 19.76
CA ASP A 284 44.37 -8.03 19.57
C ASP A 284 45.58 -7.11 19.89
N GLY A 285 45.87 -6.99 21.20
CA GLY A 285 47.18 -7.22 21.88
C GLY A 285 48.28 -6.15 21.90
N PRO A 286 49.37 -6.32 22.69
CA PRO A 286 49.51 -6.83 24.06
C PRO A 286 49.93 -5.73 25.07
N ASP A 287 49.89 -6.06 26.38
CA ASP A 287 50.32 -5.26 27.54
C ASP A 287 51.58 -4.41 27.34
N THR A 288 51.49 -3.10 27.64
CA THR A 288 52.46 -2.38 28.49
C THR A 288 51.80 -1.14 29.12
N THR A 289 52.05 -0.99 30.42
CA THR A 289 51.72 0.10 31.34
C THR A 289 52.15 1.50 30.88
N ASP A 290 51.33 2.53 31.14
CA ASP A 290 51.66 3.64 32.08
C ASP A 290 50.58 4.76 32.07
N GLU A 291 50.55 5.50 33.18
CA GLU A 291 49.49 6.37 33.71
C GLU A 291 49.23 7.70 32.97
N GLU A 292 47.98 8.16 33.13
CA GLU A 292 47.45 9.53 33.18
C GLU A 292 48.06 10.64 32.28
N LYS A 293 47.21 11.17 31.40
CA LYS A 293 46.94 12.63 31.33
C LYS A 293 45.69 12.96 30.51
N LEU A 294 44.75 13.61 31.18
CA LEU A 294 43.70 14.42 30.56
C LEU A 294 44.36 15.61 29.84
N SER A 295 44.16 15.74 28.54
CA SER A 295 44.21 17.05 27.88
C SER A 295 43.50 17.01 26.53
N ASP A 296 42.59 17.96 26.35
CA ASP A 296 42.00 18.46 25.11
C ASP A 296 42.74 18.05 23.83
N GLU A 297 42.13 17.15 23.04
CA GLU A 297 42.45 17.03 21.62
C GLU A 297 41.18 17.13 20.78
N VAL A 298 41.12 18.27 20.08
CA VAL A 298 40.35 18.55 18.87
C VAL A 298 40.20 17.28 18.04
N ILE A 299 38.94 16.90 17.75
CA ILE A 299 38.60 15.76 16.89
C ILE A 299 39.26 15.98 15.53
N ARG A 300 40.45 15.39 15.34
CA ARG A 300 41.08 15.27 14.04
C ARG A 300 40.26 14.29 13.23
N GLU A 301 39.87 14.79 12.07
CA GLU A 301 39.21 14.10 10.98
C GLU A 301 40.07 12.91 10.49
N GLU A 302 39.97 11.76 11.16
CA GLU A 302 40.39 10.50 10.57
C GLU A 302 39.25 10.00 9.68
N VAL A 303 39.46 10.13 8.37
CA VAL A 303 38.74 9.38 7.35
C VAL A 303 38.93 7.89 7.66
N ARG A 304 38.02 7.31 8.45
CA ARG A 304 37.97 5.87 8.70
C ARG A 304 37.68 5.17 7.37
N ARG A 305 38.75 4.71 6.71
CA ARG A 305 38.65 3.63 5.73
C ARG A 305 38.21 2.38 6.50
N CYS A 306 36.92 2.07 6.46
CA CYS A 306 36.47 0.72 6.78
C CYS A 306 37.20 -0.21 5.81
N SER A 307 38.11 -1.03 6.33
CA SER A 307 38.97 -1.88 5.50
C SER A 307 38.11 -2.79 4.64
N ILE A 308 38.29 -2.53 3.34
CA ILE A 308 37.87 -3.29 2.20
C ILE A 308 38.82 -4.47 2.10
N ASP A 309 38.28 -5.68 2.14
CA ASP A 309 38.79 -6.82 1.39
C ASP A 309 37.55 -7.68 1.11
N THR A 310 36.58 -7.20 0.34
CA THR A 310 36.41 -7.57 -1.07
C THR A 310 35.61 -6.48 -1.81
N ALA A 311 36.21 -5.31 -2.03
CA ALA A 311 35.63 -4.24 -2.85
C ALA A 311 36.58 -3.84 -4.00
N PRO A 312 36.96 -4.82 -4.83
CA PRO A 312 37.06 -4.55 -6.26
C PRO A 312 36.35 -5.65 -7.09
N GLU A 313 35.03 -5.83 -6.90
CA GLU A 313 34.20 -6.57 -7.87
C GLU A 313 32.90 -5.84 -8.25
N MET A 314 32.70 -4.60 -7.77
CA MET A 314 31.54 -3.79 -8.17
C MET A 314 31.87 -2.65 -9.14
N GLU A 315 33.03 -2.75 -9.82
CA GLU A 315 33.43 -1.88 -10.94
C GLU A 315 33.90 -2.70 -12.17
N ILE A 316 33.34 -3.87 -12.41
CA ILE A 316 33.32 -4.47 -13.76
C ILE A 316 31.93 -5.07 -13.94
N GLY A 317 31.04 -4.31 -14.60
CA GLY A 317 29.83 -4.92 -15.13
C GLY A 317 30.24 -6.05 -16.08
N PRO A 318 29.62 -7.24 -16.02
CA PRO A 318 29.75 -8.18 -17.12
C PRO A 318 29.08 -7.51 -18.33
N THR A 319 29.92 -7.07 -19.24
CA THR A 319 29.54 -6.80 -20.63
C THR A 319 28.99 -8.11 -21.18
N GLY A 320 27.66 -8.23 -21.19
CA GLY A 320 26.95 -9.35 -21.80
C GLY A 320 26.12 -10.17 -20.83
N LEU A 321 25.00 -9.62 -20.37
CA LEU A 321 23.81 -10.41 -20.09
C LEU A 321 22.58 -9.52 -20.30
N GLU A 322 22.00 -9.63 -21.49
CA GLU A 322 20.63 -9.22 -21.76
C GLU A 322 19.69 -9.99 -20.84
N PHE A 323 19.30 -9.41 -19.70
CA PHE A 323 18.08 -9.81 -19.02
C PHE A 323 16.95 -8.86 -19.42
N MET A 324 16.30 -9.32 -20.49
CA MET A 324 14.92 -9.12 -20.88
C MET A 324 14.08 -8.28 -19.89
N ARG A 325 13.72 -7.08 -20.33
CA ARG A 325 12.49 -6.41 -19.87
C ARG A 325 11.31 -7.37 -20.10
N CYS A 326 10.58 -7.70 -19.04
CA CYS A 326 9.18 -8.09 -19.06
C CYS A 326 8.54 -7.53 -17.80
#